data_AF-A0A953JUF2-F1
#
_entry.id   AF-A0A953JUF2-F1
#
_cell.length_a   1.000
_cell.length_b   1.000
_cell.length_c   1.000
_cell.angle_alpha   90.00
_cell.angle_beta   90.00
_cell.angle_gamma   90.00
#
_symmetry.space_group_name_H-M   'P 1'
#
loop_
_entity.id
_entity.type
_entity.pdbx_description
1 polymer ?
#
loop_
_entity_poly.entity_id
_entity_poly.type
_entity_poly.pdbx_seq_one_letter_code
_entity_poly.pdbx_strand_id
1 'polypeptide(L)'
;MLAVLSTIAAEGGAHAEEVINPVIPENPEMIWGGIAFFLLLILMNWVLLPPIKQAMRKRSEQIRGDEEAAERALVDSEQVRRDYDATLAEARAEASRIVDEARQSAEAQRAEIVRAAEDEVATLRQAALAELDAERSAALGSLRTDVAAIAVAAASKVVQQPLDVSANQAVVDQFVSSADSKA
;
A
#
# COMPACT_ATOMS: atom_id res chain seq x y z
N MET A 1 -55.07 -103.06 -77.77
CA MET A 1 -54.78 -102.96 -76.32
C MET A 1 -54.17 -101.60 -76.08
N LEU A 2 -55.00 -100.64 -75.68
CA LEU A 2 -55.15 -100.23 -74.28
C LEU A 2 -54.13 -99.11 -73.97
N ALA A 3 -54.37 -97.86 -74.38
CA ALA A 3 -55.27 -96.91 -73.71
C ALA A 3 -54.97 -96.67 -72.20
N VAL A 4 -53.86 -97.19 -71.67
CA VAL A 4 -53.55 -97.14 -70.22
C VAL A 4 -52.26 -96.35 -69.91
N LEU A 5 -51.42 -95.99 -70.90
CA LEU A 5 -50.20 -95.21 -70.63
C LEU A 5 -50.35 -93.69 -70.68
N SER A 6 -51.49 -93.12 -71.07
CA SER A 6 -51.68 -91.65 -71.08
C SER A 6 -52.25 -91.06 -69.78
N THR A 7 -52.50 -91.89 -68.76
CA THR A 7 -53.25 -91.49 -67.55
C THR A 7 -52.37 -91.37 -66.31
N ILE A 8 -51.03 -91.50 -66.42
CA ILE A 8 -50.09 -91.43 -65.29
C ILE A 8 -49.26 -90.13 -65.25
N ALA A 9 -49.37 -89.25 -66.25
CA ALA A 9 -48.62 -87.98 -66.26
C ALA A 9 -49.53 -86.74 -66.17
N ALA A 10 -50.72 -86.89 -65.59
CA ALA A 10 -51.73 -85.83 -65.42
C ALA A 10 -51.56 -85.02 -64.11
N GLU A 11 -50.40 -85.06 -63.46
CA GLU A 11 -50.07 -84.19 -62.33
C GLU A 11 -48.58 -83.80 -62.42
N GLY A 12 -48.30 -82.61 -62.94
CA GLY A 12 -46.92 -82.13 -63.01
C GLY A 12 -46.67 -80.94 -63.94
N GLY A 13 -47.27 -79.79 -63.62
CA GLY A 13 -46.61 -78.48 -63.80
C GLY A 13 -46.45 -77.95 -65.22
N ALA A 14 -47.29 -76.98 -65.55
CA ALA A 14 -47.26 -76.18 -66.76
C ALA A 14 -46.07 -75.22 -66.86
N HIS A 15 -45.93 -74.67 -68.06
CA HIS A 15 -45.16 -73.49 -68.50
C HIS A 15 -43.73 -73.81 -68.94
N ALA A 16 -43.52 -74.13 -70.22
CA ALA A 16 -43.37 -73.18 -71.35
C ALA A 16 -42.11 -72.30 -71.17
N GLU A 17 -41.07 -72.72 -71.88
CA GLU A 17 -39.69 -72.24 -71.82
C GLU A 17 -39.55 -70.96 -72.66
N GLU A 18 -39.53 -69.81 -71.97
CA GLU A 18 -39.23 -68.49 -72.53
C GLU A 18 -37.76 -68.15 -72.26
N VAL A 19 -37.02 -67.78 -73.31
CA VAL A 19 -35.57 -67.56 -73.28
C VAL A 19 -35.24 -66.30 -72.46
N ILE A 20 -34.90 -66.50 -71.19
CA ILE A 20 -34.43 -65.45 -70.28
C ILE A 20 -32.99 -65.09 -70.65
N ASN A 21 -32.78 -63.86 -71.11
CA ASN A 21 -31.45 -63.30 -71.37
C ASN A 21 -30.87 -62.71 -70.07
N PRO A 22 -29.84 -63.31 -69.45
CA PRO A 22 -29.47 -63.10 -68.04
C PRO A 22 -28.69 -61.82 -67.73
N VAL A 23 -28.63 -60.84 -68.65
CA VAL A 23 -27.82 -59.63 -68.49
C VAL A 23 -28.63 -58.33 -68.65
N ILE A 24 -29.86 -58.38 -69.17
CA ILE A 24 -30.75 -57.20 -69.25
C ILE A 24 -32.06 -57.56 -68.52
N PRO A 25 -32.33 -56.98 -67.34
CA PRO A 25 -33.57 -57.22 -66.62
C PRO A 25 -34.76 -56.70 -67.43
N GLU A 26 -35.91 -57.36 -67.28
CA GLU A 26 -37.15 -56.92 -67.92
C GLU A 26 -37.52 -55.50 -67.45
N ASN A 27 -37.98 -54.65 -68.38
CA ASN A 27 -38.29 -53.24 -68.16
C ASN A 27 -39.10 -52.91 -66.87
N PRO A 28 -40.04 -53.75 -66.39
CA PRO A 28 -40.79 -53.47 -65.15
C PRO A 28 -39.90 -53.46 -63.90
N GLU A 29 -38.91 -54.33 -63.81
CA GLU A 29 -38.07 -54.48 -62.62
C GLU A 29 -37.12 -53.29 -62.45
N MET A 30 -36.62 -52.74 -63.55
CA MET A 30 -35.78 -51.54 -63.52
C MET A 30 -36.57 -50.28 -63.11
N ILE A 31 -37.84 -50.17 -63.52
CA ILE A 31 -38.72 -49.06 -63.11
C ILE A 31 -39.06 -49.18 -61.62
N TRP A 32 -39.49 -50.36 -61.15
CA TRP A 32 -39.86 -50.52 -59.73
C TRP A 32 -38.65 -50.44 -58.80
N GLY A 33 -37.52 -51.04 -59.21
CA GLY A 33 -36.25 -50.92 -58.51
C GLY A 33 -35.74 -49.48 -58.45
N GLY A 34 -35.89 -48.73 -59.55
CA GLY A 34 -35.56 -47.31 -59.61
C GLY A 34 -36.44 -46.47 -58.67
N ILE A 35 -37.75 -46.66 -58.67
CA ILE A 35 -38.65 -45.92 -57.76
C ILE A 35 -38.34 -46.28 -56.30
N ALA A 36 -38.13 -47.55 -55.96
CA ALA A 36 -37.74 -47.96 -54.62
C ALA A 36 -36.40 -47.34 -54.19
N PHE A 37 -35.42 -47.30 -55.11
CA PHE A 37 -34.12 -46.66 -54.87
C PHE A 37 -34.27 -45.16 -54.61
N PHE A 38 -35.00 -44.42 -55.44
CA PHE A 38 -35.22 -42.98 -55.24
C PHE A 38 -36.04 -42.68 -53.99
N LEU A 39 -37.05 -43.50 -53.67
CA LEU A 39 -37.85 -43.36 -52.45
C LEU A 39 -36.97 -43.56 -51.20
N LEU A 40 -36.11 -44.59 -51.20
CA LEU A 40 -35.11 -44.79 -50.15
C LEU A 40 -34.12 -43.62 -50.07
N LEU A 41 -33.64 -43.11 -51.22
CA LEU A 41 -32.70 -41.98 -51.27
C LEU A 41 -33.32 -40.72 -50.68
N ILE A 42 -34.58 -40.42 -50.99
CA ILE A 42 -35.31 -39.27 -50.45
C ILE A 42 -35.51 -39.43 -48.94
N LEU A 43 -35.92 -40.62 -48.49
CA LEU A 43 -36.09 -40.91 -47.07
C LEU A 43 -34.77 -40.77 -46.30
N MET A 44 -33.68 -41.32 -46.83
CA MET A 44 -32.34 -41.19 -46.25
C MET A 44 -31.88 -39.73 -46.24
N ASN A 45 -32.09 -38.99 -47.33
CA ASN A 45 -31.74 -37.58 -47.41
C ASN A 45 -32.51 -36.74 -46.38
N TRP A 46 -33.78 -37.07 -46.14
CA TRP A 46 -34.63 -36.35 -45.19
C TRP A 46 -34.32 -36.71 -43.73
N VAL A 47 -33.93 -37.96 -43.44
CA VAL A 47 -33.65 -38.42 -42.07
C VAL A 47 -32.17 -38.23 -41.67
N LEU A 48 -31.22 -38.45 -42.59
CA LEU A 48 -29.78 -38.52 -42.28
C LEU A 48 -29.06 -37.17 -42.43
N LEU A 49 -29.48 -36.30 -43.36
CA LEU A 49 -28.83 -34.99 -43.52
C LEU A 49 -29.05 -34.02 -42.34
N PRO A 50 -30.24 -33.93 -41.71
CA PRO A 50 -30.44 -33.02 -40.59
C PRO A 50 -29.47 -33.22 -39.42
N PRO A 51 -29.25 -34.45 -38.88
CA PRO A 51 -28.33 -34.65 -37.75
C PRO A 51 -26.88 -34.36 -38.12
N ILE A 52 -26.44 -34.68 -39.35
CA ILE A 52 -25.07 -34.38 -39.81
C ILE A 52 -24.85 -32.86 -39.88
N LYS A 53 -25.78 -32.13 -40.48
CA LYS A 53 -25.69 -30.65 -40.57
C LYS A 53 -25.75 -30.02 -39.18
N GLN A 54 -26.55 -30.57 -38.26
CA GLN A 54 -26.62 -30.11 -36.88
C GLN A 54 -25.30 -30.35 -36.14
N ALA A 55 -24.68 -31.52 -36.29
CA ALA A 55 -23.39 -31.83 -35.68
C ALA A 55 -22.28 -30.90 -36.20
N MET A 56 -22.25 -30.62 -37.52
CA MET A 56 -21.28 -29.69 -38.10
C MET A 56 -21.49 -28.25 -37.64
N ARG A 57 -22.75 -27.78 -37.56
CA ARG A 57 -23.07 -26.47 -37.00
C ARG A 57 -22.65 -26.36 -35.54
N LYS A 58 -23.02 -27.34 -34.72
CA LYS A 58 -22.65 -27.38 -33.29
C LYS A 58 -21.14 -27.32 -33.11
N ARG A 59 -20.37 -28.09 -33.89
CA ARG A 59 -18.91 -28.04 -33.84
C ARG A 59 -18.36 -26.67 -34.27
N SER A 60 -18.92 -26.09 -35.32
CA SER A 60 -18.49 -24.77 -35.80
C SER A 60 -18.81 -23.65 -34.80
N GLU A 61 -19.98 -23.70 -34.17
CA GLU A 61 -20.41 -22.78 -33.12
C GLU A 61 -19.55 -22.93 -31.86
N GLN A 62 -19.21 -24.16 -31.47
CA GLN A 62 -18.29 -24.41 -30.37
C GLN A 62 -16.91 -23.82 -30.64
N ILE A 63 -16.32 -24.07 -31.81
CA ILE A 63 -15.00 -23.54 -32.17
C ILE A 63 -15.00 -22.01 -32.16
N ARG A 64 -16.04 -21.37 -32.74
CA ARG A 64 -16.17 -19.91 -32.71
C ARG A 64 -16.34 -19.37 -31.30
N GLY A 65 -17.16 -20.05 -30.48
CA GLY A 65 -17.34 -19.68 -29.08
C GLY A 65 -16.05 -19.80 -28.27
N ASP A 66 -15.28 -20.85 -28.50
CA ASP A 66 -13.99 -21.07 -27.83
C ASP A 66 -12.94 -20.03 -28.28
N GLU A 67 -12.94 -19.65 -29.56
CA GLU A 67 -12.06 -18.60 -30.10
C GLU A 67 -12.41 -17.23 -29.52
N GLU A 68 -13.70 -16.86 -29.50
CA GLU A 68 -14.16 -15.61 -28.86
C GLU A 68 -13.87 -15.60 -27.36
N ALA A 69 -14.04 -16.72 -26.66
CA ALA A 69 -13.74 -16.84 -25.24
C ALA A 69 -12.24 -16.70 -24.96
N ALA A 70 -11.39 -17.27 -25.82
CA ALA A 70 -9.95 -17.13 -25.73
C ALA A 70 -9.50 -15.67 -25.97
N GLU A 71 -10.06 -15.01 -26.98
CA GLU A 71 -9.76 -13.60 -27.26
C GLU A 71 -10.19 -12.69 -26.11
N ARG A 72 -11.39 -12.89 -25.56
CA ARG A 72 -11.85 -12.16 -24.36
C ARG A 72 -10.95 -12.40 -23.16
N ALA A 73 -10.56 -13.65 -22.91
CA ALA A 73 -9.66 -13.99 -21.81
C ALA A 73 -8.28 -13.31 -21.96
N LEU A 74 -7.76 -13.17 -23.18
CA LEU A 74 -6.53 -12.45 -23.45
C LEU A 74 -6.70 -10.94 -23.17
N VAL A 75 -7.78 -10.33 -23.67
CA VAL A 75 -8.07 -8.92 -23.43
C VAL A 75 -8.25 -8.63 -21.94
N ASP A 76 -9.02 -9.46 -21.23
CA ASP A 76 -9.24 -9.32 -19.79
C ASP A 76 -7.93 -9.51 -19.02
N SER A 77 -7.09 -10.47 -19.42
CA SER A 77 -5.77 -10.66 -18.81
C SER A 77 -4.85 -9.45 -19.02
N GLU A 78 -4.84 -8.88 -20.22
CA GLU A 78 -4.08 -7.66 -20.50
C GLU A 78 -4.60 -6.46 -19.68
N GLN A 79 -5.91 -6.31 -19.54
CA GLN A 79 -6.52 -5.26 -18.72
C GLN A 79 -6.11 -5.42 -17.26
N VAL A 80 -6.28 -6.62 -16.69
CA VAL A 80 -5.90 -6.91 -15.30
C VAL A 80 -4.40 -6.65 -15.08
N ARG A 81 -3.55 -7.01 -16.03
CA ARG A 81 -2.11 -6.71 -15.95
C ARG A 81 -1.83 -5.20 -15.97
N ARG A 82 -2.49 -4.44 -16.85
CA ARG A 82 -2.35 -2.98 -16.90
C ARG A 82 -2.81 -2.32 -15.60
N ASP A 83 -3.95 -2.75 -15.07
CA ASP A 83 -4.50 -2.21 -13.82
C ASP A 83 -3.60 -2.56 -12.63
N TYR A 84 -3.05 -3.78 -12.61
CA TYR A 84 -2.07 -4.19 -11.61
C TYR A 84 -0.79 -3.35 -11.67
N ASP A 85 -0.22 -3.16 -12.87
CA ASP A 85 0.98 -2.36 -13.06
C ASP A 85 0.74 -0.88 -12.70
N ALA A 86 -0.44 -0.34 -13.03
CA ALA A 86 -0.86 1.00 -12.65
C ALA A 86 -0.98 1.15 -11.14
N THR A 87 -1.66 0.20 -10.47
CA THR A 87 -1.79 0.17 -9.00
C THR A 87 -0.43 0.08 -8.33
N LEU A 88 0.49 -0.71 -8.88
CA LEU A 88 1.85 -0.85 -8.35
C LEU A 88 2.66 0.44 -8.51
N ALA A 89 2.51 1.14 -9.64
CA ALA A 89 3.14 2.42 -9.87
C ALA A 89 2.59 3.49 -8.91
N GLU A 90 1.27 3.55 -8.73
CA GLU A 90 0.59 4.45 -7.79
C GLU A 90 1.02 4.18 -6.34
N ALA A 91 1.05 2.92 -5.91
CA ALA A 91 1.50 2.53 -4.58
C ALA A 91 2.96 2.94 -4.32
N ARG A 92 3.84 2.81 -5.32
CA ARG A 92 5.24 3.28 -5.21
C ARG A 92 5.34 4.80 -5.12
N ALA A 93 4.53 5.52 -5.89
CA ALA A 93 4.48 6.98 -5.86
C ALA A 93 3.95 7.49 -4.51
N GLU A 94 2.90 6.87 -3.98
CA GLU A 94 2.35 7.16 -2.65
C GLU A 94 3.38 6.87 -1.56
N ALA A 95 4.04 5.70 -1.61
CA ALA A 95 5.09 5.37 -0.65
C ALA A 95 6.24 6.39 -0.65
N SER A 96 6.70 6.82 -1.83
CA SER A 96 7.71 7.87 -1.94
C SER A 96 7.22 9.18 -1.31
N ARG A 97 5.97 9.58 -1.60
CA ARG A 97 5.37 10.79 -1.05
C ARG A 97 5.29 10.75 0.47
N ILE A 98 4.86 9.64 1.05
CA ILE A 98 4.79 9.44 2.50
C ILE A 98 6.17 9.56 3.14
N VAL A 99 7.20 8.96 2.52
CA VAL A 99 8.58 9.04 3.01
C VAL A 99 9.11 10.48 2.94
N ASP A 100 8.82 11.20 1.86
CA ASP A 100 9.25 12.58 1.69
C ASP A 100 8.54 13.53 2.67
N GLU A 101 7.23 13.34 2.87
CA GLU A 101 6.45 14.08 3.86
C GLU A 101 6.93 13.80 5.29
N ALA A 102 7.19 12.53 5.62
CA ALA A 102 7.75 12.14 6.91
C ALA A 102 9.13 12.77 7.15
N ARG A 103 9.99 12.83 6.13
CA ARG A 103 11.29 13.50 6.20
C ARG A 103 11.15 15.01 6.42
N GLN A 104 10.25 15.67 5.69
CA GLN A 104 10.00 17.10 5.86
C GLN A 104 9.46 17.42 7.26
N SER A 105 8.50 16.63 7.73
CA SER A 105 7.94 16.75 9.08
C SER A 105 9.00 16.50 10.16
N ALA A 106 9.85 15.48 9.99
CA ALA A 106 10.95 15.21 10.91
C ALA A 106 11.97 16.34 10.97
N GLU A 107 12.35 16.93 9.82
CA GLU A 107 13.28 18.07 9.82
C GLU A 107 12.65 19.32 10.43
N ALA A 108 11.36 19.57 10.17
CA ALA A 108 10.62 20.68 10.79
C ALA A 108 10.56 20.53 12.32
N GLN A 109 10.20 19.34 12.81
CA GLN A 109 10.18 19.03 14.24
C GLN A 109 11.57 19.14 14.86
N ARG A 110 12.61 18.66 14.17
CA ARG A 110 14.00 18.78 14.62
C ARG A 110 14.40 20.24 14.76
N ALA A 111 14.09 21.08 13.77
CA ALA A 111 14.38 22.51 13.82
C ALA A 111 13.63 23.21 14.95
N GLU A 112 12.36 22.84 15.18
CA GLU A 112 11.55 23.37 16.28
C GLU A 112 12.13 22.98 17.65
N ILE A 113 12.50 21.71 17.85
CA ILE A 113 13.11 21.23 19.10
C ILE A 113 14.43 21.94 19.36
N VAL A 114 15.29 22.09 18.33
CA VAL A 114 16.57 22.80 18.48
C VAL A 114 16.33 24.26 18.87
N ARG A 115 15.40 24.95 18.20
CA ARG A 115 15.07 26.35 18.53
C ARG A 115 14.52 26.48 19.95
N ALA A 116 13.61 25.60 20.35
CA ALA A 116 13.06 25.60 21.70
C ALA A 116 14.14 25.35 22.77
N ALA A 117 15.09 24.44 22.50
CA ALA A 117 16.20 24.18 23.39
C ALA A 117 17.16 25.39 23.48
N GLU A 118 17.44 26.07 22.36
CA GLU A 118 18.25 27.30 22.36
C GLU A 118 17.59 28.42 23.17
N ASP A 119 16.27 28.60 23.02
CA ASP A 119 15.48 29.59 23.77
C ASP A 119 15.46 29.26 25.28
N GLU A 120 15.30 27.98 25.65
CA GLU A 120 15.34 27.53 27.03
C GLU A 120 16.73 27.74 27.66
N VAL A 121 17.80 27.38 26.94
CA VAL A 121 19.18 27.60 27.39
C VAL A 121 19.48 29.10 27.55
N ALA A 122 19.01 29.95 26.63
CA ALA A 122 19.15 31.40 26.74
C ALA A 122 18.43 31.93 27.99
N THR A 123 17.21 31.46 28.25
CA THR A 123 16.42 31.84 29.44
C THR A 123 17.10 31.39 30.73
N LEU A 124 17.57 30.14 30.79
CA LEU A 124 18.30 29.59 31.93
C LEU A 124 19.58 30.39 32.20
N ARG A 125 20.31 30.76 31.15
CA ARG A 125 21.54 31.55 31.27
C ARG A 125 21.26 32.95 31.80
N GLN A 126 20.19 33.59 31.34
CA GLN A 126 19.78 34.89 31.88
C GLN A 126 19.40 34.80 33.35
N ALA A 127 18.64 33.78 33.74
CA ALA A 127 18.28 33.53 35.14
C ALA A 127 19.52 33.28 36.02
N ALA A 128 20.45 32.43 35.57
CA ALA A 128 21.69 32.15 36.29
C ALA A 128 22.58 33.38 36.46
N LEU A 129 22.65 34.25 35.45
CA LEU A 129 23.38 35.53 35.57
C LEU A 129 22.73 36.47 36.58
N ALA A 130 21.38 36.57 36.56
CA ALA A 130 20.66 37.38 37.53
C ALA A 130 20.83 36.86 38.97
N GLU A 131 20.81 35.54 39.16
CA GLU A 131 21.05 34.90 40.46
C GLU A 131 22.48 35.13 40.95
N LEU A 132 23.48 35.01 40.05
CA LEU A 132 24.88 35.29 40.37
C LEU A 132 25.09 36.74 40.81
N ASP A 133 24.45 37.70 40.16
CA ASP A 133 24.57 39.13 40.50
C ASP A 133 23.87 39.44 41.84
N ALA A 134 22.74 38.78 42.12
CA ALA A 134 22.07 38.86 43.42
C ALA A 134 22.95 38.27 44.54
N GLU A 135 23.55 37.09 44.31
CA GLU A 135 24.41 36.41 45.27
C GLU A 135 25.70 37.22 45.54
N ARG A 136 26.31 37.80 44.50
CA ARG A 136 27.44 38.74 44.66
C ARG A 136 27.07 39.94 45.51
N SER A 137 25.91 40.53 45.26
CA SER A 137 25.44 41.70 46.01
C SER A 137 25.20 41.35 47.49
N ALA A 138 24.63 40.18 47.77
CA ALA A 138 24.46 39.66 49.12
C ALA A 138 25.80 39.40 49.81
N ALA A 139 26.75 38.73 49.14
CA ALA A 139 28.09 38.46 49.67
C ALA A 139 28.84 39.76 50.01
N LEU A 140 28.80 40.76 49.13
CA LEU A 140 29.39 42.09 49.38
C LEU A 140 28.72 42.80 50.56
N GLY A 141 27.41 42.66 50.74
CA GLY A 141 26.67 43.17 51.90
C GLY A 141 27.13 42.54 53.22
N SER A 142 27.27 41.21 53.24
CA SER A 142 27.79 40.47 54.39
C SER A 142 29.23 40.88 54.73
N LEU A 143 30.12 40.94 53.72
CA LEU A 143 31.50 41.40 53.86
C LEU A 143 31.59 42.81 54.47
N ARG A 144 30.73 43.74 54.04
CA ARG A 144 30.68 45.10 54.62
C ARG A 144 30.27 45.08 56.08
N THR A 145 29.30 44.24 56.45
CA THR A 145 28.84 44.08 57.82
C THR A 145 29.94 43.50 58.71
N ASP A 146 30.63 42.45 58.24
CA ASP A 146 31.75 41.83 58.96
C ASP A 146 32.91 42.81 59.15
N VAL A 147 33.29 43.55 58.11
CA VAL A 147 34.35 44.58 58.19
C VAL A 147 33.95 45.70 59.17
N ALA A 148 32.70 46.16 59.15
CA ALA A 148 32.21 47.15 60.08
C ALA A 148 32.27 46.65 61.54
N ALA A 149 31.88 45.39 61.79
CA ALA A 149 31.98 44.77 63.11
C ALA A 149 33.43 44.67 63.60
N ILE A 150 34.37 44.28 62.72
CA ILE A 150 35.81 44.24 63.03
C ILE A 150 36.33 45.65 63.35
N ALA A 151 35.95 46.66 62.56
CA ALA A 151 36.38 48.04 62.77
C ALA A 151 35.87 48.60 64.12
N VAL A 152 34.62 48.35 64.49
CA VAL A 152 34.04 48.75 65.78
C VAL A 152 34.72 48.03 66.94
N ALA A 153 34.99 46.72 66.80
CA ALA A 153 35.72 45.95 67.80
C ALA A 153 37.16 46.47 68.00
N ALA A 154 37.85 46.80 66.92
CA ALA A 154 39.18 47.40 66.95
C ALA A 154 39.17 48.78 67.63
N ALA A 155 38.24 49.66 67.27
CA ALA A 155 38.07 50.97 67.90
C ALA A 155 37.76 50.86 69.40
N SER A 156 36.88 49.93 69.79
CA SER A 156 36.53 49.68 71.19
C SER A 156 37.74 49.20 72.00
N LYS A 157 38.60 48.38 71.40
CA LYS A 157 39.83 47.89 72.03
C LYS A 157 40.87 48.99 72.25
N VAL A 158 40.97 49.96 71.35
CA VAL A 158 41.82 51.16 71.53
C VAL A 158 41.32 52.03 72.68
N VAL A 159 40.01 52.22 72.82
CA VAL A 159 39.42 53.01 73.92
C VAL A 159 39.56 52.32 75.29
N GLN A 160 39.54 50.98 75.34
CA GLN A 160 39.73 50.22 76.59
C GLN A 160 41.20 50.06 77.01
N GLN A 161 42.15 50.47 76.18
CA GLN A 161 43.56 50.50 76.56
C GLN A 161 43.72 51.50 77.73
N PRO A 162 44.37 51.12 78.84
CA PRO A 162 44.46 52.00 80.01
C PRO A 162 45.13 53.32 79.63
N LEU A 163 44.36 54.39 79.74
CA LEU A 163 44.76 55.75 79.42
C LEU A 163 45.88 56.17 80.38
N ASP A 164 47.09 56.36 79.86
CA ASP A 164 48.19 56.93 80.62
C ASP A 164 47.91 58.41 80.89
N VAL A 165 47.97 58.80 82.17
CA VAL A 165 47.64 60.15 82.66
C VAL A 165 48.57 61.22 82.05
N SER A 166 49.76 60.82 81.58
CA SER A 166 50.74 61.71 80.94
C SER A 166 50.32 62.18 79.54
N ALA A 167 49.59 61.37 78.77
CA ALA A 167 49.23 61.68 77.38
C ALA A 167 48.04 62.65 77.25
N ASN A 168 47.23 62.80 78.32
CA ASN A 168 46.00 63.60 78.28
C ASN A 168 46.21 65.09 78.60
N GLN A 169 47.28 65.47 79.32
CA GLN A 169 47.56 66.89 79.59
C GLN A 169 47.77 67.69 78.30
N ALA A 170 48.49 67.12 77.32
CA ALA A 170 48.72 67.76 76.03
C ALA A 170 47.43 67.95 75.19
N VAL A 171 46.48 67.02 75.27
CA VAL A 171 45.21 67.09 74.53
C VAL A 171 44.23 68.06 75.21
N VAL A 172 44.23 68.12 76.55
CA VAL A 172 43.43 69.07 77.33
C VAL A 172 43.95 70.50 77.11
N ASP A 173 45.26 70.73 77.15
CA ASP A 173 45.85 72.06 76.91
C ASP A 173 45.55 72.57 75.50
N GLN A 174 45.52 71.68 74.50
CA GLN A 174 45.17 72.03 73.12
C GLN A 174 43.68 72.34 72.93
N PHE A 175 42.78 71.60 73.61
CA PHE A 175 41.35 71.93 73.62
C PHE A 175 41.07 73.27 74.31
N VAL A 176 41.68 73.53 75.47
CA VAL A 176 41.57 74.79 76.20
C VAL A 176 42.11 75.95 75.35
N SER A 177 43.29 75.79 74.72
CA SER A 177 43.85 76.79 73.80
C SER A 177 42.95 77.07 72.59
N SER A 178 42.29 76.05 72.03
CA SER A 178 41.38 76.23 70.89
C SER A 178 40.05 76.90 71.25
N ALA A 179 39.57 76.68 72.48
CA ALA A 179 38.35 77.29 73.02
C ALA A 179 38.57 78.77 73.40
N ASP A 180 39.73 79.13 73.93
CA ASP A 180 40.11 80.52 74.19
C ASP A 180 40.34 81.35 72.90
N SER A 181 40.69 80.71 71.78
CA SER A 181 40.90 81.43 70.51
C SER A 181 39.60 81.83 69.77
N LYS A 182 38.42 81.46 70.30
CA LYS A 182 37.10 81.74 69.70
C LYS A 182 36.20 82.68 70.52
N ALA A 183 36.71 83.30 71.59
CA ALA A 183 36.08 84.43 72.29
C ALA A 183 36.80 85.73 71.93
#